data_AF-A0A7W8A381-F1
#
_entry.id   AF-A0A7W8A381-F1
#
_cell.length_a   1.000
_cell.length_b   1.000
_cell.length_c   1.000
_cell.angle_alpha   90.00
_cell.angle_beta   90.00
_cell.angle_gamma   90.00
#
_symmetry.space_group_name_H-M   'P 1'
#
loop_
_entity.id
_entity.type
_entity.pdbx_description
1 polymer ?
#
loop_
_entity_poly.entity_id
_entity_poly.type
_entity_poly.pdbx_seq_one_letter_code
_entity_poly.pdbx_strand_id
1 'polypeptide(L)'
;MLHTYAKHAATLGRSAPARIVAVLIGVVAVLAPLQASAAAPGYDGIYPNDRYRPTCADLGGEPTGSATVCLTDNSTLTYYADSSGWGKVEDLDKLELGEMLYQQYDPTNLSVSYDYSPVFDGEAETDIVYQEDSRGLDGAIGVAWCNDRVNGNNWRCDQTYVRIAGNGYYQKHGVTCHETGHVVGLLHGFNTDPEIHYQDSRLGCMQTGRIPPGSLGANNKYFINEVY
;
A
#
# COMPACT_ATOMS: atom_id res chain seq x y z
N MET A 1 -21.80 -8.91 -41.97
CA MET A 1 -23.19 -9.26 -41.64
C MET A 1 -23.66 -8.25 -40.62
N LEU A 2 -24.55 -7.34 -41.03
CA LEU A 2 -25.17 -6.32 -40.19
C LEU A 2 -26.19 -6.96 -39.25
N HIS A 3 -26.18 -6.61 -37.97
CA HIS A 3 -27.34 -6.77 -37.10
C HIS A 3 -27.58 -5.47 -36.32
N THR A 4 -28.60 -4.76 -36.80
CA THR A 4 -29.21 -3.56 -36.24
C THR A 4 -30.24 -4.01 -35.20
N TYR A 5 -30.20 -3.49 -33.97
CA TYR A 5 -31.34 -3.59 -33.04
C TYR A 5 -31.73 -2.23 -32.46
N ALA A 6 -32.83 -1.75 -33.04
CA ALA A 6 -33.94 -0.95 -32.51
C ALA A 6 -33.77 -0.12 -31.23
N LYS A 7 -33.87 1.20 -31.42
CA LYS A 7 -34.47 2.18 -30.50
C LYS A 7 -35.88 1.75 -30.08
N HIS A 8 -36.22 1.87 -28.80
CA HIS A 8 -37.59 2.13 -28.34
C HIS A 8 -37.57 3.27 -27.32
N ALA A 9 -38.22 4.36 -27.70
CA ALA A 9 -38.57 5.48 -26.82
C ALA A 9 -39.97 5.23 -26.26
N ALA A 10 -40.17 5.53 -24.98
CA ALA A 10 -41.50 5.75 -24.42
C ALA A 10 -41.44 6.90 -23.42
N THR A 11 -42.09 8.00 -23.80
CA THR A 11 -42.27 9.23 -23.01
C THR A 11 -43.74 9.29 -22.58
N LEU A 12 -44.02 9.18 -21.28
CA LEU A 12 -45.29 9.52 -20.62
C LEU A 12 -44.89 9.78 -19.15
N GLY A 13 -44.91 10.98 -18.55
CA GLY A 13 -45.84 12.08 -18.66
C GLY A 13 -46.93 11.91 -17.59
N ARG A 14 -46.81 12.60 -16.42
CA ARG A 14 -47.90 13.36 -15.77
C ARG A 14 -47.65 13.79 -14.30
N SER A 15 -47.86 15.09 -14.11
CA SER A 15 -48.53 15.80 -12.99
C SER A 15 -48.08 15.59 -11.55
N ALA A 16 -47.52 16.68 -10.99
CA ALA A 16 -47.45 16.98 -9.56
C ALA A 16 -48.84 17.17 -8.93
N PRO A 17 -48.99 16.77 -7.66
CA PRO A 17 -49.73 17.63 -6.74
C PRO A 17 -49.09 17.77 -5.35
N ALA A 18 -49.39 18.93 -4.76
CA ALA A 18 -49.52 19.23 -3.34
C ALA A 18 -48.28 19.08 -2.44
N ARG A 19 -47.64 20.25 -2.23
CA ARG A 19 -46.77 20.55 -1.09
C ARG A 19 -47.52 20.34 0.22
N ILE A 20 -47.13 19.33 1.00
CA ILE A 20 -47.36 19.28 2.44
C ILE A 20 -46.00 19.56 3.08
N VAL A 21 -45.81 20.80 3.54
CA VAL A 21 -44.65 21.19 4.34
C VAL A 21 -44.97 20.80 5.78
N ALA A 22 -44.70 19.55 6.14
CA ALA A 22 -44.67 19.13 7.53
C ALA A 22 -43.31 19.58 8.11
N VAL A 23 -43.33 20.64 8.91
CA VAL A 23 -42.18 21.07 9.71
C VAL A 23 -42.01 20.07 10.86
N LEU A 24 -41.30 18.98 10.58
CA LEU A 24 -40.79 18.10 11.62
C LEU A 24 -39.60 18.81 12.26
N ILE A 25 -39.79 19.31 13.48
CA ILE A 25 -38.71 19.67 14.39
C ILE A 25 -38.08 18.34 14.81
N GLY A 26 -37.27 17.77 13.93
CA GLY A 26 -36.43 16.63 14.23
C GLY A 26 -35.37 17.08 15.20
N VAL A 27 -35.43 16.60 16.44
CA VAL A 27 -34.31 16.67 17.37
C VAL A 27 -33.16 15.92 16.71
N VAL A 28 -32.26 16.66 16.06
CA VAL A 28 -30.97 16.12 15.62
C VAL A 28 -30.19 15.87 16.89
N ALA A 29 -30.35 14.68 17.46
CA ALA A 29 -29.39 14.17 18.43
C ALA A 29 -28.07 14.07 17.68
N VAL A 30 -27.22 15.09 17.86
CA VAL A 30 -25.82 15.04 17.46
C VAL A 30 -25.21 13.95 18.33
N LEU A 31 -25.27 12.71 17.85
CA LEU A 31 -24.46 11.62 18.33
C LEU A 31 -23.03 12.05 18.03
N ALA A 32 -22.41 12.75 18.99
CA ALA A 32 -20.99 12.97 18.97
C ALA A 32 -20.36 11.57 18.84
N PRO A 33 -19.62 11.28 17.77
CA PRO A 33 -18.94 10.00 17.67
C PRO A 33 -18.07 9.90 18.92
N LEU A 34 -18.29 8.85 19.71
CA LEU A 34 -17.36 8.46 20.75
C LEU A 34 -16.02 8.26 20.03
N GLN A 35 -15.15 9.26 20.11
CA GLN A 35 -13.77 9.12 19.70
C GLN A 35 -13.16 8.13 20.67
N ALA A 36 -13.15 6.86 20.29
CA ALA A 36 -12.35 5.87 20.97
C ALA A 36 -10.93 6.41 20.96
N SER A 37 -10.42 6.75 22.14
CA SER A 37 -9.00 7.09 22.29
C SER A 37 -8.24 5.85 21.88
N ALA A 38 -7.71 5.84 20.66
CA ALA A 38 -6.81 4.79 20.21
C ALA A 38 -5.70 4.72 21.26
N ALA A 39 -5.50 3.55 21.85
CA ALA A 39 -4.37 3.36 22.74
C ALA A 39 -3.11 3.77 21.97
N ALA A 40 -2.26 4.58 22.60
CA ALA A 40 -1.00 5.00 21.99
C ALA A 40 -0.27 3.75 21.47
N PRO A 41 0.32 3.81 20.26
CA PRO A 41 0.98 2.65 19.69
C PRO A 41 2.07 2.16 20.64
N GLY A 42 2.09 0.85 20.87
CA GLY A 42 3.02 0.23 21.84
C GLY A 42 4.49 0.12 21.38
N TYR A 43 4.85 0.70 20.23
CA TYR A 43 6.20 0.83 19.65
C TYR A 43 6.14 1.79 18.46
N ASP A 44 7.23 2.47 18.11
CA ASP A 44 7.45 3.19 16.85
C ASP A 44 8.09 2.26 15.81
N GLY A 45 7.33 1.95 14.76
CA GLY A 45 7.73 1.02 13.71
C GLY A 45 7.97 1.65 12.35
N ILE A 46 8.03 2.97 12.25
CA ILE A 46 8.24 3.66 10.97
C ILE A 46 9.64 4.25 10.89
N TYR A 47 10.18 4.29 9.68
CA TYR A 47 11.48 4.88 9.38
C TYR A 47 11.34 6.38 9.05
N PRO A 48 12.22 7.26 9.58
CA PRO A 48 13.30 6.98 10.54
C PRO A 48 12.84 6.87 12.00
N ASN A 49 13.55 6.03 12.76
CA ASN A 49 13.48 6.00 14.22
C ASN A 49 14.90 5.82 14.83
N ASP A 50 15.00 5.87 16.16
CA ASP A 50 16.29 5.85 16.88
C ASP A 50 17.05 4.51 16.77
N ARG A 51 16.37 3.43 16.35
CA ARG A 51 16.87 2.06 16.29
C ARG A 51 17.33 1.65 14.89
N TYR A 52 16.62 2.08 13.85
CA TYR A 52 16.95 1.79 12.46
C TYR A 52 17.85 2.88 11.87
N ARG A 53 19.15 2.61 11.90
CA ARG A 53 20.22 3.54 11.48
C ARG A 53 20.64 3.50 10.01
N PRO A 54 20.34 2.47 9.20
CA PRO A 54 20.66 2.52 7.78
C PRO A 54 20.08 3.77 7.12
N THR A 55 20.83 4.36 6.19
CA THR A 55 20.35 5.44 5.33
C THR A 55 19.75 4.87 4.08
N CYS A 56 18.64 5.43 3.61
CA CYS A 56 18.07 5.08 2.32
C CYS A 56 19.16 5.15 1.23
N ALA A 57 19.25 4.06 0.47
CA ALA A 57 20.25 3.86 -0.57
C ALA A 57 19.54 3.58 -1.89
N ASP A 58 19.92 4.35 -2.91
CA ASP A 58 19.57 4.08 -4.30
C ASP A 58 20.39 2.88 -4.80
N LEU A 59 19.70 1.84 -5.25
CA LEU A 59 20.31 0.62 -5.79
C LEU A 59 20.20 0.51 -7.33
N GLY A 60 19.56 1.47 -8.01
CA GLY A 60 19.50 1.64 -9.48
C GLY A 60 18.96 0.50 -10.34
N GLY A 61 18.68 -0.70 -9.80
CA GLY A 61 18.00 -1.73 -10.59
C GLY A 61 17.81 -3.12 -9.94
N GLU A 62 18.79 -3.64 -9.19
CA GLU A 62 18.70 -4.98 -8.62
C GLU A 62 19.17 -5.00 -7.17
N PRO A 63 18.38 -5.57 -6.24
CA PRO A 63 18.83 -5.69 -4.86
C PRO A 63 19.99 -6.70 -4.82
N THR A 64 21.08 -6.34 -4.13
CA THR A 64 22.16 -7.26 -3.80
C THR A 64 22.19 -7.42 -2.29
N GLY A 65 21.59 -8.49 -1.77
CA GLY A 65 21.44 -8.72 -0.32
C GLY A 65 20.27 -7.97 0.32
N SER A 66 20.46 -7.54 1.58
CA SER A 66 19.41 -6.88 2.36
C SER A 66 19.18 -5.46 1.86
N ALA A 67 18.01 -5.20 1.28
CA ALA A 67 17.59 -3.84 0.94
C ALA A 67 17.42 -2.98 2.20
N THR A 68 17.76 -1.70 2.09
CA THR A 68 17.49 -0.72 3.15
C THR A 68 16.05 -0.22 3.00
N VAL A 69 15.33 -0.14 4.12
CA VAL A 69 13.99 0.43 4.18
C VAL A 69 14.11 1.93 3.96
N CYS A 70 13.28 2.44 3.06
CA CYS A 70 13.11 3.85 2.78
C CYS A 70 11.64 4.21 2.99
N LEU A 71 11.37 5.48 3.20
CA LEU A 71 10.03 6.03 3.23
C LEU A 71 9.66 6.53 1.83
N THR A 72 8.51 6.21 1.28
CA THR A 72 8.03 6.93 0.09
C THR A 72 7.95 8.44 0.39
N ASP A 73 8.17 9.28 -0.61
CA ASP A 73 8.09 10.72 -0.45
C ASP A 73 6.69 11.31 -0.67
N ASN A 74 5.75 10.52 -1.16
CA ASN A 74 4.40 10.97 -1.54
C ASN A 74 3.31 10.39 -0.63
N SER A 75 2.27 11.20 -0.35
CA SER A 75 1.03 10.72 0.31
C SER A 75 0.04 10.11 -0.69
N THR A 76 0.31 10.27 -1.99
CA THR A 76 -0.38 9.54 -3.06
C THR A 76 0.62 8.55 -3.65
N LEU A 77 0.32 7.25 -3.53
CA LEU A 77 1.14 6.17 -4.03
C LEU A 77 0.54 5.64 -5.34
N THR A 78 1.23 5.91 -6.43
CA THR A 78 1.02 5.25 -7.72
C THR A 78 1.75 3.92 -7.74
N TYR A 79 1.08 2.87 -8.22
CA TYR A 79 1.71 1.57 -8.37
C TYR A 79 1.46 0.97 -9.73
N TYR A 80 2.44 0.23 -10.22
CA TYR A 80 2.37 -0.53 -11.45
C TYR A 80 2.79 -1.97 -11.19
N ALA A 81 2.05 -2.92 -11.76
CA ALA A 81 2.42 -4.33 -11.74
C ALA A 81 2.95 -4.72 -13.12
N ASP A 82 4.22 -5.12 -13.18
CA ASP A 82 4.90 -5.31 -14.45
C ASP A 82 4.12 -6.26 -15.36
N SER A 83 3.90 -5.83 -16.59
CA SER A 83 3.06 -6.51 -17.56
C SER A 83 3.86 -7.22 -18.66
N SER A 84 5.18 -7.07 -18.65
CA SER A 84 6.04 -7.57 -19.72
C SER A 84 7.40 -8.04 -19.21
N GLY A 85 8.18 -8.62 -20.11
CA GLY A 85 9.53 -9.05 -19.79
C GLY A 85 9.54 -10.15 -18.72
N TRP A 86 10.58 -10.11 -17.91
CA TRP A 86 10.92 -11.18 -17.01
C TRP A 86 10.38 -11.01 -15.61
N GLY A 87 10.04 -9.77 -15.21
CA GLY A 87 9.42 -9.44 -13.93
C GLY A 87 7.90 -9.40 -14.04
N LYS A 88 7.34 -9.84 -15.16
CA LYS A 88 5.90 -9.80 -15.44
C LYS A 88 5.12 -10.47 -14.31
N VAL A 89 4.26 -9.70 -13.66
CA VAL A 89 3.28 -10.18 -12.69
C VAL A 89 2.12 -10.85 -13.44
N GLU A 90 1.76 -12.05 -13.03
CA GLU A 90 0.61 -12.78 -13.59
C GLU A 90 -0.72 -12.04 -13.35
N ASP A 91 -1.71 -12.21 -14.24
CA ASP A 91 -2.96 -11.44 -14.15
C ASP A 91 -3.76 -11.73 -12.87
N LEU A 92 -3.66 -12.96 -12.34
CA LEU A 92 -4.23 -13.30 -11.04
C LEU A 92 -3.50 -12.58 -9.90
N ASP A 93 -2.17 -12.52 -9.95
CA ASP A 93 -1.34 -11.86 -8.94
C ASP A 93 -1.58 -10.34 -8.90
N LYS A 94 -1.87 -9.73 -10.05
CA LYS A 94 -2.31 -8.32 -10.14
C LYS A 94 -3.63 -8.05 -9.43
N LEU A 95 -4.58 -8.97 -9.55
CA LEU A 95 -5.87 -8.85 -8.88
C LEU A 95 -5.68 -8.91 -7.35
N GLU A 96 -4.90 -9.89 -6.88
CA GLU A 96 -4.59 -10.07 -5.47
C GLU A 96 -3.80 -8.89 -4.88
N LEU A 97 -2.85 -8.34 -5.65
CA LEU A 97 -2.13 -7.12 -5.29
C LEU A 97 -3.10 -5.94 -5.12
N GLY A 98 -4.00 -5.71 -6.09
CA GLY A 98 -4.98 -4.64 -6.02
C GLY A 98 -5.94 -4.80 -4.83
N GLU A 99 -6.39 -6.03 -4.56
CA GLU A 99 -7.24 -6.32 -3.40
C GLU A 99 -6.49 -6.09 -2.07
N MET A 100 -5.22 -6.50 -1.98
CA MET A 100 -4.39 -6.26 -0.80
C MET A 100 -4.22 -4.76 -0.54
N LEU A 101 -3.85 -3.98 -1.56
CA LEU A 101 -3.68 -2.52 -1.45
C LEU A 101 -4.97 -1.84 -1.01
N TYR A 102 -6.11 -2.22 -1.62
CA TYR A 102 -7.42 -1.72 -1.24
C TYR A 102 -7.79 -2.08 0.21
N GLN A 103 -7.59 -3.32 0.64
CA GLN A 103 -8.03 -3.73 1.99
C GLN A 103 -7.11 -3.20 3.10
N GLN A 104 -5.81 -3.08 2.84
CA GLN A 104 -4.83 -2.80 3.87
C GLN A 104 -4.41 -1.32 3.91
N TYR A 105 -4.24 -0.69 2.75
CA TYR A 105 -3.67 0.66 2.64
C TYR A 105 -4.72 1.75 2.34
N ASP A 106 -5.80 1.47 1.60
CA ASP A 106 -6.92 2.43 1.42
C ASP A 106 -7.53 2.94 2.75
N PRO A 107 -7.60 2.14 3.84
CA PRO A 107 -8.06 2.64 5.14
C PRO A 107 -7.03 3.50 5.91
N THR A 108 -5.94 3.92 5.27
CA THR A 108 -4.93 4.83 5.84
C THR A 108 -5.02 6.21 5.20
N ASN A 109 -4.14 7.13 5.55
CA ASN A 109 -4.07 8.45 4.90
C ASN A 109 -3.35 8.40 3.53
N LEU A 110 -2.80 7.24 3.14
CA LEU A 110 -2.24 7.04 1.80
C LEU A 110 -3.36 6.92 0.77
N SER A 111 -3.29 7.71 -0.29
CA SER A 111 -4.11 7.52 -1.48
C SER A 111 -3.40 6.59 -2.44
N VAL A 112 -3.89 5.37 -2.64
CA VAL A 112 -3.26 4.39 -3.53
C VAL A 112 -3.98 4.32 -4.88
N SER A 113 -3.25 4.38 -5.99
CA SER A 113 -3.84 4.29 -7.34
C SER A 113 -2.97 3.50 -8.31
N TYR A 114 -3.60 2.75 -9.21
CA TYR A 114 -2.89 2.02 -10.26
C TYR A 114 -2.44 2.96 -11.38
N ASP A 115 -1.18 2.90 -11.79
CA ASP A 115 -0.66 3.60 -12.95
C ASP A 115 -0.72 2.72 -14.21
N TYR A 116 -1.52 3.15 -15.18
CA TYR A 116 -1.67 2.48 -16.48
C TYR A 116 -0.60 2.89 -17.50
N SER A 117 0.22 3.89 -17.20
CA SER A 117 1.25 4.45 -18.08
C SER A 117 2.52 4.72 -17.26
N PRO A 118 3.13 3.68 -16.68
CA PRO A 118 4.21 3.83 -15.71
C PRO A 118 5.41 4.55 -16.31
N VAL A 119 5.99 5.42 -15.50
CA VAL A 119 7.27 6.07 -15.73
C VAL A 119 8.31 5.44 -14.80
N PHE A 120 9.45 5.03 -15.35
CA PHE A 120 10.52 4.30 -14.62
C PHE A 120 11.78 5.14 -14.38
N ASP A 121 11.82 6.36 -14.92
CA ASP A 121 12.95 7.29 -14.79
C ASP A 121 12.43 8.72 -15.07
N GLY A 122 12.81 9.70 -14.25
CA GLY A 122 12.57 11.13 -14.47
C GLY A 122 11.86 11.85 -13.32
N GLU A 123 11.14 12.94 -13.64
CA GLU A 123 10.52 13.81 -12.60
C GLU A 123 9.12 13.36 -12.15
N ALA A 124 8.56 12.31 -12.75
CA ALA A 124 7.17 11.87 -12.52
C ALA A 124 7.12 10.35 -12.53
N GLU A 125 8.00 9.74 -11.76
CA GLU A 125 8.15 8.29 -11.65
C GLU A 125 6.92 7.65 -11.01
N THR A 126 6.70 6.38 -11.35
CA THR A 126 5.76 5.54 -10.61
C THR A 126 6.36 5.26 -9.23
N ASP A 127 5.60 5.47 -8.16
CA ASP A 127 6.16 5.31 -6.80
C ASP A 127 6.54 3.85 -6.51
N ILE A 128 5.72 2.89 -6.99
CA ILE A 128 5.95 1.46 -6.76
C ILE A 128 5.88 0.64 -8.04
N VAL A 129 6.94 -0.11 -8.33
CA VAL A 129 6.99 -1.09 -9.43
C VAL A 129 7.03 -2.51 -8.87
N TYR A 130 5.91 -3.24 -8.99
CA TYR A 130 5.81 -4.64 -8.58
C TYR A 130 6.30 -5.58 -9.68
N GLN A 131 7.12 -6.55 -9.29
CA GLN A 131 7.69 -7.58 -10.13
C GLN A 131 7.44 -8.97 -9.55
N GLU A 132 7.31 -9.96 -10.42
CA GLU A 132 7.25 -11.38 -10.07
C GLU A 132 8.47 -12.10 -10.65
N ASP A 133 9.50 -12.32 -9.84
CA ASP A 133 10.72 -13.04 -10.22
C ASP A 133 11.52 -13.47 -8.97
N SER A 134 12.42 -14.45 -9.11
CA SER A 134 13.24 -14.94 -7.99
C SER A 134 14.69 -14.42 -7.99
N ARG A 135 15.13 -13.68 -9.02
CA ARG A 135 16.47 -13.07 -9.06
C ARG A 135 16.62 -12.05 -7.95
N GLY A 136 17.84 -11.91 -7.44
CA GLY A 136 18.17 -10.93 -6.40
C GLY A 136 17.53 -11.20 -5.03
N LEU A 137 16.70 -12.24 -4.87
CA LEU A 137 16.04 -12.52 -3.58
C LEU A 137 16.94 -13.25 -2.58
N ASP A 138 18.03 -13.91 -3.02
CA ASP A 138 18.99 -14.60 -2.15
C ASP A 138 18.36 -15.53 -1.07
N GLY A 139 17.28 -16.21 -1.43
CA GLY A 139 16.53 -17.11 -0.54
C GLY A 139 15.36 -16.46 0.21
N ALA A 140 15.18 -15.15 0.08
CA ALA A 140 13.96 -14.45 0.47
C ALA A 140 12.80 -14.77 -0.48
N ILE A 141 11.59 -14.40 -0.06
CA ILE A 141 10.36 -14.54 -0.85
C ILE A 141 9.95 -13.20 -1.47
N GLY A 142 10.31 -12.09 -0.83
CA GLY A 142 10.10 -10.77 -1.36
C GLY A 142 11.23 -9.83 -0.93
N VAL A 143 11.32 -8.71 -1.63
CA VAL A 143 12.19 -7.60 -1.27
C VAL A 143 11.62 -6.31 -1.86
N ALA A 144 11.62 -5.25 -1.07
CA ALA A 144 11.42 -3.88 -1.52
C ALA A 144 12.76 -3.13 -1.48
N TRP A 145 13.09 -2.37 -2.52
CA TRP A 145 14.31 -1.54 -2.53
C TRP A 145 14.10 -0.24 -3.29
N CYS A 146 14.83 0.79 -2.86
CA CYS A 146 14.81 2.09 -3.51
C CYS A 146 15.61 2.08 -4.81
N ASN A 147 14.98 2.52 -5.90
CA ASN A 147 15.58 2.67 -7.21
C ASN A 147 15.93 4.13 -7.54
N ASP A 148 15.17 5.09 -7.02
CA ASP A 148 15.55 6.49 -7.09
C ASP A 148 15.35 7.16 -5.74
N ARG A 149 16.46 7.55 -5.11
CA ARG A 149 16.41 8.21 -3.80
C ARG A 149 16.28 9.71 -4.00
N VAL A 150 15.29 10.31 -3.33
CA VAL A 150 15.07 11.76 -3.33
C VAL A 150 16.37 12.53 -3.02
N ASN A 151 16.75 13.41 -3.95
CA ASN A 151 17.97 14.19 -3.85
C ASN A 151 18.01 15.06 -2.58
N GLY A 152 19.09 14.93 -1.81
CA GLY A 152 19.26 15.66 -0.54
C GLY A 152 18.46 15.08 0.63
N ASN A 153 17.75 13.97 0.45
CA ASN A 153 17.05 13.27 1.51
C ASN A 153 17.67 11.87 1.75
N ASN A 154 18.04 11.58 3.00
CA ASN A 154 18.67 10.30 3.35
C ASN A 154 17.68 9.22 3.78
N TRP A 155 16.38 9.51 3.73
CA TRP A 155 15.34 8.66 4.31
C TRP A 155 14.25 8.33 3.30
N ARG A 156 14.15 9.09 2.21
CA ARG A 156 13.05 9.01 1.26
C ARG A 156 13.45 8.45 -0.09
N CYS A 157 12.52 7.71 -0.69
CA CYS A 157 12.62 7.17 -2.03
C CYS A 157 11.49 7.73 -2.90
N ASP A 158 11.81 8.10 -4.13
CA ASP A 158 10.87 8.51 -5.17
C ASP A 158 10.25 7.23 -5.77
N GLN A 159 11.07 6.40 -6.43
CA GLN A 159 10.63 5.10 -6.94
C GLN A 159 11.20 3.91 -6.18
N THR A 160 10.30 3.04 -5.73
CA THR A 160 10.63 1.77 -5.09
C THR A 160 10.23 0.60 -5.98
N TYR A 161 11.11 -0.40 -6.09
CA TYR A 161 10.75 -1.67 -6.69
C TYR A 161 10.40 -2.67 -5.59
N VAL A 162 9.36 -3.47 -5.85
CA VAL A 162 8.98 -4.59 -5.02
C VAL A 162 9.05 -5.84 -5.88
N ARG A 163 9.87 -6.80 -5.49
CA ARG A 163 9.92 -8.11 -6.14
C ARG A 163 9.44 -9.16 -5.18
N ILE A 164 8.50 -9.98 -5.64
CA ILE A 164 8.02 -11.14 -4.91
C ILE A 164 8.25 -12.36 -5.78
N ALA A 165 8.75 -13.44 -5.19
CA ALA A 165 8.86 -14.72 -5.88
C ALA A 165 7.46 -15.11 -6.38
N GLY A 166 7.36 -15.64 -7.60
CA GLY A 166 6.11 -16.21 -8.10
C GLY A 166 5.70 -17.48 -7.34
N ASN A 167 4.91 -18.35 -7.98
CA ASN A 167 4.48 -19.62 -7.35
C ASN A 167 3.60 -19.40 -6.10
N GLY A 168 2.65 -18.48 -6.20
CA GLY A 168 1.57 -18.39 -5.23
C GLY A 168 1.80 -17.43 -4.05
N TYR A 169 2.85 -16.60 -4.07
CA TYR A 169 3.17 -15.73 -2.93
C TYR A 169 2.38 -14.41 -2.94
N TYR A 170 1.91 -13.90 -4.09
CA TYR A 170 0.99 -12.76 -4.14
C TYR A 170 -0.38 -13.09 -3.52
N GLN A 171 -0.90 -14.30 -3.75
CA GLN A 171 -2.16 -14.81 -3.18
C GLN A 171 -2.07 -14.98 -1.65
N LYS A 172 -0.86 -14.98 -1.10
CA LYS A 172 -0.62 -15.00 0.34
C LYS A 172 -0.40 -13.57 0.79
N HIS A 173 -1.45 -12.74 0.72
CA HIS A 173 -1.47 -11.28 0.93
C HIS A 173 -0.48 -10.72 1.96
N GLY A 174 -0.09 -11.50 2.97
CA GLY A 174 0.97 -11.17 3.90
C GLY A 174 2.27 -10.73 3.21
N VAL A 175 2.77 -11.44 2.20
CA VAL A 175 4.05 -11.06 1.55
C VAL A 175 3.90 -9.71 0.86
N THR A 176 2.85 -9.53 0.06
CA THR A 176 2.61 -8.26 -0.64
C THR A 176 2.37 -7.13 0.35
N CYS A 177 1.63 -7.36 1.45
CA CYS A 177 1.47 -6.38 2.53
C CYS A 177 2.81 -6.03 3.18
N HIS A 178 3.65 -7.03 3.44
CA HIS A 178 4.96 -6.88 4.08
C HIS A 178 5.91 -6.02 3.25
N GLU A 179 6.09 -6.36 1.97
CA GLU A 179 7.00 -5.61 1.10
C GLU A 179 6.47 -4.19 0.84
N THR A 180 5.16 -4.02 0.66
CA THR A 180 4.55 -2.68 0.59
C THR A 180 4.75 -1.91 1.90
N GLY A 181 4.76 -2.61 3.03
CA GLY A 181 5.03 -2.01 4.34
C GLY A 181 6.42 -1.39 4.38
N HIS A 182 7.42 -2.08 3.82
CA HIS A 182 8.76 -1.53 3.66
C HIS A 182 8.82 -0.33 2.71
N VAL A 183 8.03 -0.30 1.64
CA VAL A 183 7.95 0.88 0.76
C VAL A 183 7.48 2.13 1.53
N VAL A 184 6.52 1.95 2.44
CA VAL A 184 5.97 3.04 3.26
C VAL A 184 6.71 3.23 4.58
N GLY A 185 7.93 2.69 4.68
CA GLY A 185 8.84 2.91 5.81
C GLY A 185 8.60 2.03 7.03
N LEU A 186 7.69 1.05 7.01
CA LEU A 186 7.48 0.15 8.15
C LEU A 186 8.66 -0.82 8.34
N LEU A 187 8.93 -1.12 9.60
CA LEU A 187 10.10 -1.87 10.06
C LEU A 187 9.69 -3.18 10.76
N HIS A 188 10.60 -4.16 10.75
CA HIS A 188 10.44 -5.38 11.57
C HIS A 188 10.64 -5.07 13.06
N GLY A 189 10.14 -5.95 13.94
CA GLY A 189 10.18 -5.77 15.40
C GLY A 189 11.54 -5.42 16.01
N PHE A 190 12.63 -6.02 15.52
CA PHE A 190 13.98 -5.71 16.04
C PHE A 190 14.48 -4.30 15.70
N ASN A 191 13.80 -3.64 14.77
CA ASN A 191 14.13 -2.31 14.27
C ASN A 191 13.13 -1.25 14.79
N THR A 192 12.16 -1.62 15.63
CA THR A 192 11.21 -0.69 16.23
C THR A 192 11.81 -0.01 17.47
N ASP A 193 11.21 1.09 17.92
CA ASP A 193 11.56 1.75 19.19
C ASP A 193 10.34 1.91 20.14
N PRO A 194 10.31 1.26 21.32
CA PRO A 194 11.25 0.24 21.77
C PRO A 194 11.24 -0.99 20.86
N GLU A 195 12.34 -1.74 20.92
CA GLU A 195 12.48 -3.03 20.24
C GLU A 195 11.44 -4.03 20.73
N ILE A 196 10.78 -4.73 19.81
CA ILE A 196 9.83 -5.81 20.11
C ILE A 196 10.20 -7.09 19.38
N HIS A 197 9.63 -8.21 19.82
CA HIS A 197 9.89 -9.50 19.18
C HIS A 197 9.38 -9.51 17.74
N TYR A 198 10.13 -10.09 16.80
CA TYR A 198 9.79 -10.17 15.37
C TYR A 198 8.49 -10.93 15.03
N GLN A 199 7.91 -11.64 16.00
CA GLN A 199 6.60 -12.31 15.91
C GLN A 199 5.50 -11.61 16.74
N ASP A 200 5.77 -10.42 17.26
CA ASP A 200 4.77 -9.68 18.03
C ASP A 200 3.54 -9.42 17.15
N SER A 201 2.33 -9.75 17.63
CA SER A 201 1.09 -9.63 16.85
C SER A 201 0.76 -8.19 16.45
N ARG A 202 1.31 -7.21 17.17
CA ARG A 202 1.14 -5.79 16.86
C ARG A 202 1.89 -5.37 15.60
N LEU A 203 2.82 -6.19 15.08
CA LEU A 203 3.53 -5.95 13.82
C LEU A 203 2.64 -6.20 12.58
N GLY A 204 1.50 -6.89 12.71
CA GLY A 204 0.68 -7.24 11.56
C GLY A 204 1.49 -7.98 10.49
N CYS A 205 1.44 -7.51 9.24
CA CYS A 205 2.20 -8.10 8.15
C CYS A 205 3.70 -7.85 8.23
N MET A 206 4.19 -6.99 9.14
CA MET A 206 5.62 -6.74 9.38
C MET A 206 6.30 -7.78 10.28
N GLN A 207 5.59 -8.85 10.65
CA GLN A 207 6.22 -9.99 11.31
C GLN A 207 7.24 -10.65 10.40
N THR A 208 8.39 -11.05 10.94
CA THR A 208 9.43 -11.75 10.17
C THR A 208 9.08 -13.23 10.09
N GLY A 209 8.68 -13.73 8.93
CA GLY A 209 8.40 -15.16 8.74
C GLY A 209 8.22 -15.50 7.27
N ARG A 210 8.14 -16.79 6.95
CA ARG A 210 7.99 -17.23 5.54
C ARG A 210 6.70 -16.71 4.90
N ILE A 211 5.62 -16.66 5.68
CA ILE A 211 4.33 -16.12 5.26
C ILE A 211 3.83 -15.29 6.45
N PRO A 212 3.98 -13.96 6.40
CA PRO A 212 3.50 -13.11 7.48
C PRO A 212 1.96 -13.01 7.47
N PRO A 213 1.35 -12.46 8.53
CA PRO A 213 -0.08 -12.18 8.55
C PRO A 213 -0.52 -11.32 7.35
N GLY A 214 -1.71 -11.59 6.82
CA GLY A 214 -2.25 -10.85 5.67
C GLY A 214 -2.75 -9.42 5.96
N SER A 215 -2.56 -8.90 7.17
CA SER A 215 -3.11 -7.59 7.55
C SER A 215 -2.09 -6.68 8.19
N LEU A 216 -2.18 -5.40 7.84
CA LEU A 216 -1.32 -4.33 8.34
C LEU A 216 -1.41 -4.17 9.86
N GLY A 217 -2.59 -4.39 10.45
CA GLY A 217 -2.82 -4.18 11.88
C GLY A 217 -2.97 -2.69 12.26
N ALA A 218 -3.53 -2.43 13.46
CA ALA A 218 -3.90 -1.07 13.87
C ALA A 218 -2.68 -0.15 14.13
N ASN A 219 -1.59 -0.67 14.71
CA ASN A 219 -0.40 0.13 15.00
C ASN A 219 0.25 0.66 13.71
N ASN A 220 0.42 -0.20 12.70
CA ASN A 220 1.02 0.22 11.44
C ASN A 220 0.15 1.25 10.71
N LYS A 221 -1.18 1.06 10.70
CA LYS A 221 -2.12 2.06 10.17
C LYS A 221 -2.00 3.40 10.88
N TYR A 222 -1.84 3.39 12.21
CA TYR A 222 -1.61 4.62 12.99
C TYR A 222 -0.35 5.34 12.51
N PHE A 223 0.79 4.66 12.38
CA PHE A 223 2.03 5.33 11.96
C PHE A 223 2.00 5.84 10.53
N ILE A 224 1.40 5.08 9.61
CA ILE A 224 1.19 5.57 8.25
C ILE A 224 0.36 6.87 8.29
N ASN A 225 -0.70 6.92 9.08
CA ASN A 225 -1.55 8.12 9.17
C ASN A 225 -0.88 9.31 9.87
N GLU A 226 0.11 9.09 10.72
CA GLU A 226 0.88 10.18 11.33
C GLU A 226 1.92 10.76 10.36
N VAL A 227 2.37 9.96 9.37
CA VAL A 227 3.38 10.37 8.39
C VAL A 227 2.78 11.02 7.14
N TYR A 228 1.59 10.60 6.70
CA TYR A 228 0.93 11.05 5.46
C TYR A 228 -0.42 11.73 5.74
#